data_AF-A0A3Q9NPK8-F1
#
_entry.id   AF-A0A3Q9NPK8-F1
#
_cell.length_a   1.000
_cell.length_b   1.000
_cell.length_c   1.000
_cell.angle_alpha   90.00
_cell.angle_beta   90.00
_cell.angle_gamma   90.00
#
_symmetry.space_group_name_H-M   'P 1'
#
loop_
_entity.id
_entity.type
_entity.pdbx_description
1 polymer ?
#
loop_
_entity_poly.entity_id
_entity_poly.type
_entity_poly.pdbx_seq_one_letter_code
_entity_poly.pdbx_strand_id
1 'polypeptide(L)'
;MKSITTAQQICKTWHLTDHETRQLLDQPRAAQQIVTINEGLYRIYDLDQERASAWIKTPNGAFDNEPPIRIMLAGDLKRVRQYVMYHVYNA
;
A
#
# COMPACT_ATOMS: atom_id res chain seq x y z
N MET A 1 5.90 12.76 12.74
CA MET A 1 7.09 12.97 11.90
C MET A 1 7.71 11.67 11.39
N LYS A 2 8.11 10.70 12.25
CA LYS A 2 8.73 9.43 11.79
C LYS A 2 7.93 8.68 10.71
N SER A 3 6.60 8.64 10.84
CA SER A 3 5.71 7.92 9.92
C SER A 3 5.69 8.47 8.49
N ILE A 4 5.83 9.79 8.29
CA ILE A 4 5.80 10.40 6.95
C ILE A 4 7.06 10.02 6.17
N THR A 5 8.24 10.09 6.81
CA THR A 5 9.51 9.69 6.18
C THR A 5 9.51 8.21 5.82
N THR A 6 8.99 7.34 6.68
CA THR A 6 8.83 5.91 6.37
C THR A 6 7.89 5.70 5.20
N ALA A 7 6.73 6.35 5.18
CA ALA A 7 5.77 6.24 4.09
C ALA A 7 6.34 6.72 2.75
N GLN A 8 7.15 7.78 2.74
CA GLN A 8 7.88 8.23 1.56
C GLN A 8 8.86 7.17 1.05
N GLN A 9 9.59 6.52 1.96
CA GLN A 9 10.52 5.45 1.58
C GLN A 9 9.78 4.23 1.00
N ILE A 10 8.62 3.87 1.57
CA ILE A 10 7.75 2.80 1.05
C ILE A 10 7.23 3.17 -0.35
N CYS A 11 6.81 4.41 -0.59
CA CYS A 11 6.38 4.84 -1.92
C CYS A 11 7.49 4.67 -2.97
N LYS A 12 8.76 4.89 -2.58
CA LYS A 12 9.92 4.62 -3.45
C LYS A 12 10.11 3.13 -3.73
N THR A 13 9.94 2.24 -2.74
CA THR A 13 10.06 0.79 -2.96
C THR A 13 8.92 0.25 -3.82
N TRP A 14 7.75 0.89 -3.78
CA TRP A 14 6.66 0.63 -4.72
C TRP A 14 6.89 1.26 -6.09
N HIS A 15 8.01 1.93 -6.31
CA HIS A 15 8.36 2.65 -7.53
C HIS A 15 7.28 3.67 -7.95
N LEU A 16 6.66 4.36 -6.99
CA LEU A 16 5.76 5.47 -7.29
C LEU A 16 6.56 6.68 -7.78
N THR A 17 5.98 7.43 -8.72
CA THR A 17 6.51 8.72 -9.11
C THR A 17 6.38 9.74 -7.97
N ASP A 18 7.11 10.85 -8.07
CA ASP A 18 6.98 11.97 -7.12
C ASP A 18 5.55 12.52 -7.08
N HIS A 19 4.86 12.53 -8.23
CA HIS A 19 3.48 13.00 -8.32
C HIS A 19 2.53 12.07 -7.56
N GLU A 20 2.60 10.76 -7.84
CA GLU A 20 1.78 9.75 -7.15
C GLU A 20 2.08 9.73 -5.65
N THR A 21 3.35 9.86 -5.27
CA THR A 21 3.76 9.92 -3.86
C THR A 21 3.14 11.11 -3.14
N ARG A 22 3.17 12.31 -3.75
CA ARG A 22 2.53 13.51 -3.18
C ARG A 22 1.02 13.33 -3.09
N GLN A 23 0.38 12.93 -4.19
CA GLN A 23 -1.06 12.67 -4.23
C GLN A 23 -1.50 11.69 -3.15
N LEU A 24 -0.72 10.64 -2.90
CA LEU A 24 -1.02 9.65 -1.88
C LEU A 24 -0.84 10.22 -0.48
N LEU A 25 0.26 10.92 -0.21
CA LEU A 25 0.59 11.45 1.11
C LEU A 25 -0.22 12.68 1.53
N ASP A 26 -0.79 13.43 0.58
CA ASP A 26 -1.70 14.54 0.83
C ASP A 26 -3.05 14.07 1.40
N GLN A 27 -3.35 12.78 1.32
CA GLN A 27 -4.59 12.23 1.87
C GLN A 27 -4.55 12.09 3.40
N PRO A 28 -5.69 12.25 4.09
CA PRO A 28 -5.75 12.14 5.54
C PRO A 28 -5.25 10.80 6.06
N ARG A 29 -4.32 10.85 7.02
CA ARG A 29 -3.71 9.66 7.67
C ARG A 29 -2.99 8.71 6.71
N ALA A 30 -2.67 9.15 5.48
CA ALA A 30 -2.05 8.31 4.46
C ALA A 30 -0.76 7.63 4.96
N ALA A 31 0.12 8.39 5.61
CA ALA A 31 1.38 7.88 6.11
C ALA A 31 1.21 6.65 7.03
N GLN A 32 0.24 6.68 7.94
CA GLN A 32 -0.02 5.54 8.82
C GLN A 32 -0.61 4.35 8.05
N GLN A 33 -1.53 4.61 7.13
CA GLN A 33 -2.16 3.55 6.34
C GLN A 33 -1.17 2.86 5.40
N ILE A 34 -0.27 3.61 4.76
CA ILE A 34 0.80 3.09 3.90
C ILE A 34 1.72 2.16 4.68
N VAL A 35 2.17 2.58 5.87
CA VAL A 35 3.02 1.74 6.73
C VAL A 35 2.31 0.44 7.09
N THR A 36 1.05 0.51 7.53
CA THR A 36 0.26 -0.69 7.87
C THR A 36 0.05 -1.61 6.66
N ILE A 37 -0.24 -1.06 5.48
CA ILE A 37 -0.37 -1.85 4.25
C ILE A 37 0.94 -2.58 3.95
N ASN A 38 2.06 -1.86 3.97
CA ASN A 38 3.37 -2.44 3.67
C ASN A 38 3.76 -3.56 4.66
N GLU A 39 3.59 -3.32 5.96
CA GLU A 39 3.85 -4.32 7.00
C GLU A 39 2.95 -5.56 6.83
N GLY A 40 1.68 -5.37 6.48
CA GLY A 40 0.76 -6.46 6.23
C GLY A 40 1.15 -7.29 5.01
N LEU A 41 1.54 -6.65 3.91
CA LEU A 41 2.01 -7.35 2.71
C LEU A 41 3.27 -8.15 2.98
N TYR A 42 4.22 -7.60 3.73
CA TYR A 42 5.43 -8.33 4.11
C TYR A 42 5.10 -9.59 4.92
N ARG A 43 4.08 -9.57 5.79
CA ARG A 43 3.64 -10.76 6.51
C ARG A 43 2.98 -11.79 5.60
N ILE A 44 2.14 -11.35 4.66
CA ILE A 44 1.46 -12.25 3.71
C ILE A 44 2.45 -12.96 2.79
N TYR A 45 3.55 -12.29 2.43
CA TYR A 45 4.56 -12.81 1.52
C TYR A 45 5.82 -13.32 2.23
N ASP A 46 5.73 -13.76 3.49
CA ASP A 46 6.85 -14.35 4.23
C ASP A 46 8.15 -13.51 4.20
N LEU A 47 8.00 -12.19 4.31
CA LEU A 47 9.06 -11.18 4.25
C LEU A 47 9.76 -11.07 2.88
N ASP A 48 9.21 -11.67 1.82
CA ASP A 48 9.62 -11.42 0.44
C ASP A 48 9.24 -10.00 0.01
N GLN A 49 10.21 -9.10 0.16
CA GLN A 49 10.07 -7.68 -0.11
C GLN A 49 9.76 -7.39 -1.58
N GLU A 50 10.30 -8.16 -2.53
CA GLU A 50 10.06 -7.90 -3.95
C GLU A 50 8.61 -8.22 -4.31
N ARG A 51 8.11 -9.38 -3.88
CA ARG A 51 6.71 -9.77 -4.13
C ARG A 51 5.73 -8.86 -3.40
N ALA A 52 6.02 -8.52 -2.14
CA ALA A 52 5.18 -7.61 -1.37
C ALA A 52 5.10 -6.21 -2.00
N SER A 53 6.24 -5.68 -2.49
CA SER A 53 6.29 -4.37 -3.12
C SER A 53 5.62 -4.36 -4.50
N ALA A 54 5.78 -5.43 -5.28
CA ALA A 54 5.16 -5.57 -6.59
C ALA A 54 3.63 -5.68 -6.51
N TRP A 55 3.10 -6.29 -5.44
CA TRP A 55 1.66 -6.55 -5.28
C TRP A 55 0.80 -5.30 -5.46
N ILE A 56 1.25 -4.14 -4.97
CA ILE A 56 0.47 -2.89 -5.06
C ILE A 56 0.18 -2.47 -6.51
N LYS A 57 1.00 -2.92 -7.46
CA LYS A 57 0.89 -2.64 -8.89
C LYS A 57 0.30 -3.80 -9.70
N THR A 58 0.08 -4.94 -9.07
CA THR A 58 -0.47 -6.13 -9.73
C THR A 58 -2.00 -6.07 -9.74
N PRO A 59 -2.67 -6.35 -10.88
CA PRO A 59 -4.11 -6.54 -10.93
C PRO A 59 -4.62 -7.46 -9.81
N ASN A 60 -5.72 -7.08 -9.17
CA ASN A 60 -6.30 -7.88 -8.08
C ASN A 60 -7.81 -8.01 -8.22
N GLY A 61 -8.32 -9.24 -8.19
CA GLY A 61 -9.74 -9.54 -8.37
C GLY A 61 -10.66 -8.91 -7.31
N ALA A 62 -10.17 -8.59 -6.11
CA ALA A 62 -10.94 -7.90 -5.08
C ALA A 62 -11.15 -6.40 -5.36
N PHE A 63 -10.43 -5.86 -6.34
CA PHE A 63 -10.49 -4.48 -6.79
C PHE A 63 -10.87 -4.41 -8.27
N ASP A 64 -11.77 -5.28 -8.73
CA ASP A 64 -12.28 -5.29 -10.12
C ASP A 64 -11.16 -5.49 -11.16
N ASN A 65 -10.11 -6.24 -10.79
CA ASN A 65 -8.86 -6.41 -11.55
C ASN A 65 -8.03 -5.13 -11.75
N GLU A 66 -8.36 -4.05 -11.06
CA GLU A 66 -7.48 -2.89 -10.98
C GLU A 66 -6.31 -3.16 -10.01
N PRO A 67 -5.14 -2.56 -10.26
CA PRO A 67 -4.05 -2.54 -9.29
C PRO A 67 -4.47 -1.82 -8.00
N PRO A 68 -4.15 -2.36 -6.80
CA PRO A 68 -4.46 -1.72 -5.53
C PRO A 68 -4.01 -0.25 -5.43
N ILE A 69 -2.88 0.10 -6.06
CA ILE A 69 -2.38 1.48 -6.09
C ILE A 69 -3.37 2.46 -6.74
N ARG A 70 -4.14 2.03 -7.75
CA ARG A 70 -5.17 2.88 -8.38
C ARG A 70 -6.27 3.24 -7.40
N ILE A 71 -6.69 2.27 -6.59
CA ILE A 71 -7.70 2.46 -5.54
C ILE A 71 -7.20 3.42 -4.47
N MET A 72 -5.93 3.26 -4.06
CA MET A 72 -5.29 4.13 -3.09
C MET A 72 -5.17 5.58 -3.60
N LEU A 73 -4.75 5.78 -4.84
CA LEU A 73 -4.63 7.10 -5.45
C LEU A 73 -5.99 7.78 -5.66
N ALA A 74 -7.06 7.00 -5.87
CA ALA A 74 -8.43 7.50 -5.96
C ALA A 74 -9.03 7.96 -4.62
N GLY A 75 -8.29 7.86 -3.51
CA GLY A 75 -8.74 8.32 -2.20
C GLY A 75 -9.08 7.20 -1.22
N ASP A 76 -9.01 5.94 -1.65
CA ASP A 76 -9.52 4.80 -0.87
C ASP A 76 -8.41 3.89 -0.34
N LEU A 77 -7.43 4.49 0.36
CA LEU A 77 -6.43 3.72 1.11
C LEU A 77 -7.08 2.80 2.16
N LYS A 78 -8.22 3.21 2.71
CA LYS A 78 -8.88 2.47 3.78
C LYS A 78 -9.35 1.10 3.28
N ARG A 79 -9.94 1.02 2.09
CA ARG A 79 -10.36 -0.25 1.47
C ARG A 79 -9.18 -1.19 1.26
N VAL A 80 -8.07 -0.70 0.71
CA VAL A 80 -6.87 -1.53 0.50
C VAL A 80 -6.28 -2.00 1.83
N ARG A 81 -6.19 -1.11 2.83
CA ARG A 81 -5.73 -1.47 4.17
C ARG A 81 -6.62 -2.55 4.81
N GLN A 82 -7.94 -2.41 4.72
CA GLN A 82 -8.88 -3.41 5.27
C GLN A 82 -8.71 -4.76 4.60
N TYR A 83 -8.57 -4.79 3.27
CA TYR A 83 -8.31 -6.02 2.53
C TYR A 83 -7.02 -6.72 2.99
N VAL A 84 -5.91 -5.97 3.09
CA VAL A 84 -4.62 -6.55 3.52
C VAL A 84 -4.72 -7.07 4.95
N MET A 85 -5.31 -6.30 5.87
CA MET A 85 -5.44 -6.73 7.27
C MET A 85 -6.36 -7.96 7.42
N TYR A 86 -7.42 -8.06 6.63
CA TYR A 86 -8.25 -9.26 6.59
C TYR A 86 -7.40 -10.49 6.27
N HIS A 87 -6.53 -10.43 5.26
CA HIS A 87 -5.66 -11.55 4.90
C HIS A 87 -4.59 -11.84 5.95
N VAL A 88 -4.04 -10.81 6.62
CA VAL A 88 -3.07 -11.03 7.71
C VAL A 88 -3.67 -11.82 8.88
N TYR A 89 -4.94 -11.60 9.22
CA TYR A 89 -5.59 -12.25 10.36
C TYR A 89 -6.33 -13.54 10.01
N ASN A 90 -6.50 -13.87 8.71
CA ASN A 90 -7.24 -15.04 8.25
C ASN A 90 -6.41 -15.95 7.33
N ALA A 91 -5.08 -15.76 7.26
CA ALA A 91 -4.13 -16.62 6.56
C ALA A 91 -3.72 -17.83 7.41
#